data_AF-A0A7S0Z7R9-F1
#
_entry.id   AF-A0A7S0Z7R9-F1
#
_cell.length_a   1.000
_cell.length_b   1.000
_cell.length_c   1.000
_cell.angle_alpha   90.00
_cell.angle_beta   90.00
_cell.angle_gamma   90.00
#
_symmetry.space_group_name_H-M   'P 1'
#
loop_
_entity.id
_entity.type
_entity.pdbx_description
1 polymer ?
#
loop_
_entity_poly.entity_id
_entity_poly.type
_entity_poly.pdbx_seq_one_letter_code
_entity_poly.pdbx_strand_id
1 'polypeptide(L)'
;ERGVARSMQRAQQMEMDDYDDEPRPSIAEDPEYDNAATLRDRKRQAKEEKYARGPGTIAVPEEDVSGKREIGHTIMNNRGLTPHRSKETKNPRVRLRGKHARAVTRRKGAVRDVKEGSTAYGGELTGVKTSVVKS
;
A
#
# COMPACT_ATOMS: atom_id res chain seq x y z
N GLU A 1 -21.45 4.78 18.41
CA GLU A 1 -21.37 4.28 19.81
C GLU A 1 -21.14 2.76 19.92
N ARG A 2 -21.92 1.89 19.27
CA ARG A 2 -21.76 0.41 19.36
C ARG A 2 -20.44 -0.20 18.83
N GLY A 3 -19.63 0.58 18.10
CA GLY A 3 -18.32 0.15 17.59
C GLY A 3 -17.23 0.22 18.67
N VAL A 4 -17.25 1.27 19.48
CA VAL A 4 -16.24 1.57 20.50
C VAL A 4 -16.37 0.61 21.69
N ALA A 5 -17.59 0.27 22.09
CA ALA A 5 -17.84 -0.73 23.15
C ALA A 5 -17.31 -2.12 22.77
N ARG A 6 -17.45 -2.54 21.51
CA ARG A 6 -16.94 -3.84 21.02
C ARG A 6 -15.41 -3.87 20.92
N SER A 7 -14.77 -2.75 20.54
CA SER A 7 -13.30 -2.68 20.55
C SER A 7 -12.74 -2.69 21.97
N MET A 8 -13.42 -2.02 22.92
CA MET A 8 -13.04 -2.02 24.34
C MET A 8 -13.19 -3.41 24.96
N GLN A 9 -14.30 -4.12 24.67
CA GLN A 9 -14.51 -5.50 25.12
C GLN A 9 -13.46 -6.47 24.55
N ARG A 10 -13.10 -6.32 23.26
CA ARG A 10 -12.05 -7.15 22.63
C ARG A 10 -10.66 -6.85 23.20
N ALA A 11 -10.37 -5.58 23.52
CA ALA A 11 -9.12 -5.19 24.16
C ALA A 11 -9.03 -5.75 25.59
N GLN A 12 -10.12 -5.65 26.37
CA GLN A 12 -10.21 -6.27 27.70
C GLN A 12 -10.10 -7.79 27.66
N GLN A 13 -10.65 -8.43 26.62
CA GLN A 13 -10.54 -9.88 26.44
C GLN A 13 -9.12 -10.31 26.06
N MET A 14 -8.42 -9.54 25.22
CA MET A 14 -7.00 -9.77 24.93
C MET A 14 -6.10 -9.52 26.14
N GLU A 15 -6.38 -8.49 26.94
CA GLU A 15 -5.66 -8.17 28.19
C GLU A 15 -5.82 -9.28 29.24
N MET A 16 -6.97 -9.97 29.27
CA MET A 16 -7.20 -11.16 30.10
C MET A 16 -6.51 -12.42 29.56
N ASP A 17 -6.33 -12.54 28.24
CA ASP A 17 -5.62 -13.67 27.61
C ASP A 17 -4.08 -13.56 27.76
N ASP A 18 -3.55 -12.38 28.07
CA ASP A 18 -2.12 -12.13 28.35
C ASP A 18 -1.72 -12.50 29.81
N TYR A 19 -2.67 -12.84 30.69
CA TYR A 19 -2.40 -13.24 32.08
C TYR A 19 -1.91 -14.69 32.25
N ASP A 20 -1.76 -15.43 31.15
CA ASP A 20 -1.31 -16.83 31.10
C ASP A 20 0.08 -16.92 30.39
N ASP A 21 0.99 -16.00 30.75
CA ASP A 21 2.33 -15.90 30.17
C ASP A 21 3.28 -17.00 30.68
N GLU A 22 2.95 -17.63 31.81
CA GLU A 22 3.76 -18.73 32.35
C GLU A 22 3.63 -20.00 31.48
N PRO A 23 4.71 -20.78 31.33
CA PRO A 23 4.64 -22.10 30.72
C PRO A 23 3.69 -22.97 31.55
N ARG A 24 2.65 -23.52 30.91
CA ARG A 24 1.68 -24.36 31.61
C ARG A 24 2.38 -25.61 32.13
N PRO A 25 2.13 -26.03 33.38
CA PRO A 25 2.74 -27.24 33.91
C PRO A 25 2.32 -28.45 33.08
N SER A 26 3.27 -29.34 32.79
CA SER A 26 2.97 -30.60 32.10
C SER A 26 2.05 -31.45 32.97
N ILE A 27 0.94 -31.90 32.40
CA ILE A 27 0.03 -32.85 33.03
C ILE A 27 0.43 -34.22 32.46
N ALA A 28 0.80 -35.16 33.35
CA ALA A 28 1.33 -36.45 32.94
C ALA A 28 0.27 -37.30 32.20
N GLU A 29 0.73 -38.00 31.16
CA GLU A 29 0.05 -39.06 30.37
C GLU A 29 -0.73 -38.65 29.10
N ASP A 30 -0.28 -37.65 28.34
CA ASP A 30 -0.62 -37.57 26.90
C ASP A 30 0.53 -37.00 26.05
N PRO A 31 1.23 -37.81 25.24
CA PRO A 31 2.27 -37.32 24.34
C PRO A 31 1.75 -36.31 23.29
N GLU A 32 0.43 -36.29 23.02
CA GLU A 32 -0.18 -35.30 22.14
C GLU A 32 -0.22 -33.91 22.81
N TYR A 33 -0.43 -33.86 24.13
CA TYR A 33 -0.49 -32.62 24.91
C TYR A 33 0.86 -31.89 24.99
N ASP A 34 1.95 -32.62 25.23
CA ASP A 34 3.31 -32.05 25.28
C ASP A 34 3.73 -31.44 23.92
N ASN A 35 3.38 -32.12 22.83
CA ASN A 35 3.60 -31.61 21.48
C ASN A 35 2.80 -30.33 21.20
N ALA A 36 1.55 -30.26 21.66
CA ALA A 36 0.71 -29.07 21.50
C ALA A 36 1.25 -27.86 22.30
N ALA A 37 1.75 -28.09 23.52
CA ALA A 37 2.34 -27.05 24.36
C ALA A 37 3.61 -26.45 23.74
N THR A 38 4.53 -27.31 23.26
CA THR A 38 5.77 -26.86 22.61
C THR A 38 5.50 -26.10 21.30
N LEU A 39 4.52 -26.53 20.51
CA LEU A 39 4.09 -25.81 19.29
C LEU A 39 3.53 -24.43 19.60
N ARG A 40 2.76 -24.30 20.70
CA ARG A 40 2.22 -23.02 21.18
C ARG A 40 3.34 -22.06 21.55
N ASP A 41 4.28 -22.52 22.35
CA ASP A 41 5.37 -21.68 22.86
C ASP A 41 6.32 -21.26 21.74
N ARG A 42 6.63 -22.17 20.79
CA ARG A 42 7.37 -21.83 19.57
C ARG A 42 6.66 -20.77 18.73
N LYS A 43 5.33 -20.86 18.59
CA LYS A 43 4.53 -19.87 17.85
C LYS A 43 4.52 -18.51 18.56
N ARG A 44 4.55 -18.50 19.91
CA ARG A 44 4.66 -17.29 20.73
C ARG A 44 6.02 -16.63 20.53
N GLN A 45 7.12 -17.38 20.68
CA GLN A 45 8.48 -16.90 20.44
C GLN A 45 8.66 -16.35 19.02
N ALA A 46 8.19 -17.07 17.99
CA ALA A 46 8.26 -16.59 16.61
C ALA A 46 7.45 -15.29 16.37
N LYS A 47 6.36 -15.08 17.15
CA LYS A 47 5.58 -13.84 17.11
C LYS A 47 6.35 -12.70 17.76
N GLU A 48 6.94 -12.93 18.93
CA GLU A 48 7.77 -11.96 19.65
C GLU A 48 8.97 -11.53 18.82
N GLU A 49 9.72 -12.48 18.26
CA GLU A 49 10.87 -12.20 17.37
C GLU A 49 10.45 -11.38 16.14
N LYS A 50 9.29 -11.68 15.55
CA LYS A 50 8.77 -10.95 14.38
C LYS A 50 8.40 -9.50 14.71
N TYR A 51 7.90 -9.24 15.92
CA TYR A 51 7.49 -7.90 16.35
C TYR A 51 8.51 -7.21 17.26
N ALA A 52 9.63 -7.85 17.55
CA ALA A 52 10.77 -7.27 18.25
C ALA A 52 11.30 -6.10 17.40
N ARG A 53 11.01 -4.88 17.83
CA ARG A 53 11.60 -3.68 17.24
C ARG A 53 13.04 -3.60 17.73
N GLY A 54 14.00 -3.75 16.83
CA GLY A 54 15.39 -3.39 17.11
C GLY A 54 15.51 -1.92 17.53
N PRO A 55 16.64 -1.52 18.16
CA PRO A 55 16.90 -0.12 18.47
C PRO A 55 16.74 0.68 17.18
N GLY A 56 15.87 1.70 17.22
CA GLY A 56 15.54 2.52 16.05
C GLY A 56 16.80 3.05 15.37
N THR A 57 16.73 3.25 14.05
CA THR A 57 17.86 3.75 13.26
C THR A 57 18.40 5.02 13.89
N ILE A 58 19.59 4.92 14.49
CA ILE A 58 20.33 6.05 15.03
C ILE A 58 20.62 6.96 13.84
N ALA A 59 20.09 8.18 13.87
CA ALA A 59 20.36 9.15 12.84
C ALA A 59 21.88 9.33 12.74
N VAL A 60 22.41 9.18 11.52
CA VAL A 60 23.83 9.40 11.25
C VAL A 60 24.20 10.80 11.73
N PRO A 61 25.28 10.96 12.52
CA PRO A 61 25.69 12.27 13.01
C PRO A 61 25.94 13.23 11.85
N GLU A 62 25.51 14.50 12.01
CA GLU A 62 25.83 15.55 11.03
C GLU A 62 27.36 15.67 10.90
N GLU A 63 27.86 15.74 9.66
CA GLU A 63 29.29 15.97 9.40
C GLU A 63 29.71 17.33 9.98
N ASP A 64 30.83 17.36 10.70
CA ASP A 64 31.43 18.59 11.21
C ASP A 64 31.93 19.44 10.02
N VAL A 65 31.08 20.37 9.57
CA VAL A 65 31.44 21.33 8.54
C VAL A 65 32.31 22.43 9.16
N SER A 66 33.58 22.48 8.78
CA SER A 66 34.49 23.57 9.16
C SER A 66 34.04 24.88 8.49
N GLY A 67 33.52 25.84 9.28
CA GLY A 67 33.10 27.17 8.80
C GLY A 67 31.74 27.64 9.33
N LYS A 68 31.12 28.61 8.62
CA LYS A 68 29.76 29.07 8.93
C LYS A 68 28.75 28.04 8.43
N ARG A 69 27.75 27.70 9.26
CA ARG A 69 26.67 26.78 8.86
C ARG A 69 25.84 27.39 7.73
N GLU A 70 25.68 26.64 6.65
CA GLU A 70 24.82 27.03 5.53
C GLU A 70 23.33 26.90 5.88
N ILE A 71 22.49 27.64 5.15
CA ILE A 71 21.03 27.55 5.28
C ILE A 71 20.51 26.28 4.58
N GLY A 72 19.76 25.47 5.32
CA GLY A 72 19.15 24.25 4.77
C GLY A 72 18.08 24.53 3.71
N HIS A 73 17.90 23.58 2.79
CA HIS A 73 16.99 23.76 1.64
C HIS A 73 15.52 23.98 2.04
N THR A 74 15.08 23.37 3.15
CA THR A 74 13.74 23.56 3.72
C THR A 74 13.53 24.99 4.23
N ILE A 75 14.54 25.53 4.91
CA ILE A 75 14.52 26.89 5.48
C ILE A 75 14.58 27.91 4.34
N MET A 76 15.44 27.68 3.35
CA MET A 76 15.56 28.54 2.16
C MET A 76 14.25 28.63 1.36
N ASN A 77 13.56 27.51 1.14
CA ASN A 77 12.35 27.49 0.30
C ASN A 77 11.05 27.81 1.04
N ASN A 78 11.01 27.65 2.37
CA ASN A 78 9.85 27.87 3.24
C ASN A 78 8.51 27.34 2.69
N ARG A 79 8.51 26.10 2.15
CA ARG A 79 7.32 25.51 1.49
C ARG A 79 6.31 24.90 2.45
N GLY A 80 6.67 24.66 3.70
CA GLY A 80 5.80 24.02 4.69
C GLY A 80 5.32 22.61 4.30
N LEU A 81 4.21 22.17 4.89
CA LEU A 81 3.62 20.84 4.71
C LEU A 81 2.71 20.78 3.46
N THR A 82 3.29 21.02 2.26
CA THR A 82 2.52 20.91 1.01
C THR A 82 2.31 19.45 0.58
N PRO A 83 1.15 19.09 0.00
CA PRO A 83 0.92 17.74 -0.52
C PRO A 83 1.82 17.45 -1.73
N HIS A 84 2.10 16.17 -1.96
CA HIS A 84 2.85 15.73 -3.14
C HIS A 84 2.11 16.08 -4.44
N ARG A 85 2.82 16.68 -5.40
CA ARG A 85 2.30 17.02 -6.74
C ARG A 85 3.07 16.25 -7.80
N SER A 86 2.36 15.62 -8.74
CA SER A 86 2.97 14.84 -9.81
C SER A 86 3.83 15.70 -10.74
N LYS A 87 4.84 15.10 -11.38
CA LYS A 87 5.73 15.81 -12.32
C LYS A 87 4.98 16.42 -13.51
N GLU A 88 3.91 15.77 -13.97
CA GLU A 88 3.05 16.28 -15.05
C GLU A 88 2.40 17.61 -14.70
N THR A 89 1.92 17.76 -13.46
CA THR A 89 1.25 19.00 -13.02
C THR A 89 2.20 20.18 -12.90
N LYS A 90 3.51 19.94 -12.77
CA LYS A 90 4.54 20.99 -12.70
C LYS A 90 4.74 21.68 -14.05
N ASN A 91 4.50 20.99 -15.18
CA ASN A 91 4.66 21.56 -16.52
C ASN A 91 3.30 21.65 -17.24
N PRO A 92 2.75 22.87 -17.45
CA PRO A 92 1.41 23.05 -18.03
C PRO A 92 1.30 22.43 -19.43
N ARG A 93 2.37 22.48 -20.24
CA ARG A 93 2.39 21.88 -21.58
C ARG A 93 2.26 20.37 -21.52
N VAL A 94 3.03 19.71 -20.64
CA VAL A 94 3.01 18.25 -20.49
C VAL A 94 1.65 17.78 -19.96
N ARG A 95 1.09 18.49 -18.99
CA ARG A 95 -0.26 18.23 -18.46
C ARG A 95 -1.32 18.28 -19.56
N LEU A 96 -1.30 19.32 -20.40
CA LEU A 96 -2.28 19.49 -21.48
C LEU A 96 -2.10 18.44 -22.58
N ARG A 97 -0.86 18.11 -22.94
CA ARG A 97 -0.57 17.01 -23.89
C ARG A 97 -1.12 15.67 -23.38
N GLY A 98 -0.89 15.34 -22.12
CA GLY A 98 -1.42 14.13 -21.48
C GLY A 98 -2.95 14.12 -21.42
N LYS A 99 -3.58 15.27 -21.09
CA LYS A 99 -5.03 15.43 -21.08
C LYS A 99 -5.64 15.17 -22.47
N HIS A 100 -5.04 15.73 -23.53
CA HIS A 100 -5.49 15.52 -24.90
C HIS A 100 -5.37 14.06 -25.32
N ALA A 101 -4.21 13.42 -25.09
CA ALA A 101 -4.01 12.01 -25.44
C ALA A 101 -5.03 11.09 -24.75
N ARG A 102 -5.29 11.30 -23.44
CA ARG A 102 -6.32 10.54 -22.70
C ARG A 102 -7.73 10.79 -23.26
N ALA A 103 -8.04 12.02 -23.68
CA ALA A 103 -9.31 12.36 -24.29
C ALA A 103 -9.50 11.68 -25.65
N VAL A 104 -8.47 11.64 -26.50
CA VAL A 104 -8.49 10.93 -27.79
C VAL A 104 -8.74 9.44 -27.59
N THR A 105 -8.03 8.78 -26.67
CA THR A 105 -8.26 7.36 -26.38
C THR A 105 -9.68 7.09 -25.88
N ARG A 106 -10.20 7.95 -24.99
CA ARG A 106 -11.58 7.82 -24.49
C ARG A 106 -12.62 8.04 -25.60
N ARG A 107 -12.34 8.95 -26.55
CA ARG A 107 -13.21 9.20 -27.70
C ARG A 107 -13.36 7.95 -28.56
N LYS A 108 -12.27 7.24 -28.84
CA LYS A 108 -12.27 5.96 -29.59
C LYS A 108 -13.17 4.88 -28.99
N GLY A 109 -13.35 4.90 -27.67
CA GLY A 109 -14.26 3.97 -26.98
C GLY A 109 -15.74 4.35 -27.12
N ALA A 110 -16.05 5.65 -27.21
CA ALA A 110 -17.42 6.14 -27.32
C ALA A 110 -17.92 6.21 -28.77
N VAL A 111 -17.07 6.67 -29.68
CA VAL A 111 -17.37 6.86 -31.10
C VAL A 111 -16.24 6.26 -31.92
N ARG A 112 -16.58 5.54 -33.00
CA ARG A 112 -15.60 5.03 -33.94
C ARG A 112 -15.07 6.16 -34.81
N ASP A 113 -13.75 6.27 -34.88
CA ASP A 113 -13.08 7.21 -35.79
C ASP A 113 -13.22 6.73 -37.25
N VAL A 114 -13.09 7.66 -38.20
CA VAL A 114 -13.06 7.36 -39.63
C VAL A 114 -11.80 6.53 -39.94
N LYS A 115 -11.99 5.39 -40.59
CA LYS A 115 -10.88 4.57 -41.09
C LYS A 115 -10.53 5.01 -42.51
N GLU A 116 -9.26 5.30 -42.77
CA GLU A 116 -8.76 5.46 -44.13
C GLU A 116 -8.76 4.10 -44.84
N GLY A 117 -9.03 4.11 -46.15
CA GLY A 117 -9.17 2.89 -46.94
C GLY A 117 -7.87 2.11 -47.02
N SER A 118 -7.90 0.83 -46.61
CA SER A 118 -6.83 -0.13 -46.91
C SER A 118 -7.02 -0.72 -48.30
N THR A 119 -5.94 -1.23 -48.90
CA THR A 119 -5.93 -1.70 -50.30
C THR A 119 -6.68 -3.01 -50.57
N ALA A 120 -7.19 -3.70 -49.54
CA ALA A 120 -8.17 -4.79 -49.67
C ALA A 120 -8.97 -5.00 -48.36
N TYR A 121 -10.15 -5.62 -48.44
CA TYR A 121 -10.94 -6.00 -47.26
C TYR A 121 -10.37 -7.26 -46.61
N GLY A 122 -9.83 -7.12 -45.40
CA GLY A 122 -9.25 -8.23 -44.62
C GLY A 122 -10.20 -8.90 -43.63
N GLY A 123 -11.50 -8.57 -43.66
CA GLY A 123 -12.47 -8.99 -42.65
C GLY A 123 -12.55 -8.06 -41.42
N GLU A 124 -13.48 -8.36 -40.51
CA GLU A 124 -13.70 -7.59 -39.28
C GLU A 124 -12.76 -8.05 -38.15
N LEU A 125 -11.64 -7.32 -37.95
CA LEU A 125 -10.59 -7.69 -36.97
C LEU A 125 -11.11 -7.91 -35.54
N THR A 126 -12.11 -7.14 -35.10
CA THR A 126 -12.68 -7.23 -33.74
C THR A 126 -13.93 -8.13 -33.66
N GLY A 127 -14.33 -8.74 -34.78
CA GLY A 127 -15.54 -9.55 -34.89
C GLY A 127 -16.84 -8.74 -35.05
N VAL A 128 -17.88 -9.46 -35.50
CA VAL A 128 -19.25 -8.94 -35.69
C VAL A 128 -20.13 -9.47 -34.57
N LYS A 129 -20.84 -8.57 -33.88
CA LYS A 129 -21.81 -8.95 -32.83
C LYS A 129 -23.23 -8.90 -33.41
N THR A 130 -23.84 -10.07 -33.59
CA THR A 130 -25.15 -10.25 -34.24
C THR A 130 -26.32 -9.66 -33.46
N SER A 131 -26.20 -9.57 -32.12
CA SER A 131 -27.28 -9.12 -31.24
C SER A 131 -27.36 -7.61 -31.01
N VAL A 132 -26.40 -6.82 -31.54
CA VAL A 132 -26.33 -5.39 -31.27
C VAL A 132 -26.68 -4.59 -32.52
N VAL A 133 -27.76 -3.81 -32.42
CA VAL A 133 -28.17 -2.84 -33.45
C VAL A 133 -27.68 -1.45 -33.02
N LYS A 134 -26.99 -0.74 -33.93
CA LYS A 134 -26.56 0.66 -33.77
C LYS A 134 -27.04 1.45 -34.99
N SER A 135 -28.34 1.74 -35.02
CA SER A 135 -29.04 2.54 -36.03
C SER A 135 -29.46 3.87 -35.45
#